data_AF-A0A6C0HDM4-F1
#
_entry.id   AF-A0A6C0HDM4-F1
#
_cell.length_a   1.000
_cell.length_b   1.000
_cell.length_c   1.000
_cell.angle_alpha   90.00
_cell.angle_beta   90.00
_cell.angle_gamma   90.00
#
_symmetry.space_group_name_H-M   'P 1'
#
loop_
_entity.id
_entity.type
_entity.pdbx_description
1 polymer ?
#
loop_
_entity_poly.entity_id
_entity_poly.type
_entity_poly.pdbx_seq_one_letter_code
_entity_poly.pdbx_strand_id
1 'polypeptide(L)'
;MTSLISIDIGLRTLSIYKEYFDVDKAKQFKLPKHCYNKLGEATDEMKTYVNNVGKCGHCAFIVKKDLGERKDYFSGKAIMNLFVFLDEIELEGVFDDVDVIVVERQLTKNGIATGLMYYLQSWFMIQYGLFKKIILFPAKNKTRVLGAPLKQEDDNGKVIRVDKAFRKKWSTLRAYQILELRDDQTTIKYIFEENKSKKDDLSDVITQALAYNILKLKKI
;
A
#
# COMPACT_ATOMS: atom_id res chain seq x y z
N MET A 1 16.53 -7.32 -8.89
CA MET A 1 15.50 -6.34 -8.44
C MET A 1 14.13 -6.81 -8.90
N THR A 2 13.10 -6.71 -8.08
CA THR A 2 11.70 -6.88 -8.49
C THR A 2 11.06 -5.50 -8.57
N SER A 3 10.30 -5.21 -9.62
CA SER A 3 9.50 -4.00 -9.75
C SER A 3 8.05 -4.32 -9.40
N LEU A 4 7.48 -3.55 -8.48
CA LEU A 4 6.07 -3.68 -8.11
C LEU A 4 5.36 -2.35 -8.16
N ILE A 5 4.06 -2.40 -8.44
CA ILE A 5 3.16 -1.29 -8.21
C ILE A 5 2.14 -1.65 -7.14
N SER A 6 1.90 -0.72 -6.23
CA SER A 6 0.90 -0.79 -5.18
C SER A 6 -0.14 0.31 -5.42
N ILE A 7 -1.40 -0.08 -5.48
CA ILE A 7 -2.51 0.79 -5.81
C ILE A 7 -3.57 0.70 -4.72
N ASP A 8 -4.04 1.87 -4.28
CA ASP A 8 -5.25 2.00 -3.47
C ASP A 8 -6.26 2.86 -4.23
N ILE A 9 -7.46 2.30 -4.42
CA ILE A 9 -8.55 2.96 -5.13
C ILE A 9 -9.74 3.12 -4.21
N GLY A 10 -10.03 4.37 -3.88
CA GLY A 10 -11.18 4.76 -3.08
C GLY A 10 -12.40 5.11 -3.93
N LEU A 11 -13.35 5.78 -3.30
CA LEU A 11 -14.55 6.30 -3.98
C LEU A 11 -14.23 7.39 -5.01
N ARG A 12 -13.14 8.13 -4.81
CA ARG A 12 -12.80 9.35 -5.56
C ARG A 12 -11.31 9.54 -5.77
N THR A 13 -10.50 8.71 -5.16
CA THR A 13 -9.05 8.89 -5.12
C THR A 13 -8.41 7.62 -5.59
N LEU A 14 -7.33 7.79 -6.34
CA LEU A 14 -6.41 6.74 -6.71
C LEU A 14 -5.03 7.14 -6.22
N SER A 15 -4.40 6.26 -5.45
CA SER A 15 -2.98 6.38 -5.09
C SER A 15 -2.22 5.27 -5.79
N ILE A 16 -1.09 5.60 -6.41
CA ILE A 16 -0.19 4.64 -7.07
C ILE A 16 1.21 4.85 -6.49
N TYR A 17 1.88 3.76 -6.16
CA TYR A 17 3.26 3.72 -5.70
C TYR A 17 4.02 2.62 -6.44
N LYS A 18 5.10 2.97 -7.13
CA LYS A 18 6.04 2.04 -7.76
C LYS A 18 7.28 1.91 -6.88
N GLU A 19 7.69 0.67 -6.66
CA GLU A 19 8.89 0.35 -5.89
C GLU A 19 9.77 -0.64 -6.64
N TYR A 20 11.07 -0.33 -6.70
CA TYR A 20 12.09 -1.33 -6.98
C TYR A 20 12.55 -1.95 -5.65
N PHE A 21 12.45 -3.26 -5.55
CA PHE A 21 12.72 -4.00 -4.34
C PHE A 21 13.85 -5.02 -4.53
N ASP A 22 14.87 -4.93 -3.69
CA ASP A 22 16.01 -5.85 -3.66
C ASP A 22 15.65 -7.12 -2.87
N VAL A 23 15.09 -8.09 -3.60
CA VAL A 23 14.68 -9.38 -3.04
C VAL A 23 15.87 -10.16 -2.47
N ASP A 24 17.05 -10.10 -3.11
CA ASP A 24 18.18 -10.93 -2.71
C ASP A 24 18.86 -10.40 -1.46
N LYS A 25 18.93 -9.06 -1.30
CA LYS A 25 19.28 -8.44 -0.01
C LYS A 25 18.26 -8.77 1.06
N ALA A 26 16.96 -8.70 0.75
CA ALA A 26 15.91 -8.95 1.73
C ALA A 26 15.90 -10.40 2.25
N LYS A 27 16.23 -11.39 1.42
CA LYS A 27 16.36 -12.81 1.80
C LYS A 27 17.41 -13.08 2.87
N GLN A 28 18.38 -12.18 3.03
CA GLN A 28 19.42 -12.32 4.06
C GLN A 28 18.87 -12.11 5.47
N PHE A 29 17.72 -11.44 5.62
CA PHE A 29 17.08 -11.24 6.91
C PHE A 29 16.21 -12.43 7.29
N LYS A 30 16.45 -12.99 8.46
CA LYS A 30 15.69 -14.13 8.98
C LYS A 30 14.41 -13.65 9.65
N LEU A 31 13.26 -14.17 9.21
CA LEU A 31 11.99 -13.94 9.88
C LEU A 31 12.03 -14.52 11.31
N PRO A 32 11.65 -13.75 12.34
CA PRO A 32 11.63 -14.26 13.71
C PRO A 32 10.54 -15.30 13.91
N LYS A 33 10.80 -16.27 14.80
CA LYS A 33 9.81 -17.32 15.16
C LYS A 33 8.59 -16.73 15.85
N HIS A 34 8.79 -15.74 16.72
CA HIS A 34 7.74 -15.06 17.46
C HIS A 34 7.55 -13.64 16.95
N CYS A 35 6.64 -13.49 15.98
CA CYS A 35 6.44 -12.21 15.31
C CYS A 35 5.58 -11.21 16.10
N TYR A 36 4.61 -11.68 16.90
CA TYR A 36 3.59 -10.80 17.49
C TYR A 36 3.31 -11.16 18.95
N ASN A 37 2.99 -10.16 19.76
CA ASN A 37 2.58 -10.32 21.16
C ASN A 37 1.07 -10.66 21.28
N LYS A 38 0.56 -10.79 22.52
CA LYS A 38 -0.86 -11.11 22.80
C LYS A 38 -1.85 -10.03 22.32
N LEU A 39 -1.39 -8.81 22.11
CA LEU A 39 -2.16 -7.68 21.58
C LEU A 39 -2.10 -7.59 20.04
N GLY A 40 -1.32 -8.46 19.39
CA GLY A 40 -1.11 -8.49 17.95
C GLY A 40 -0.08 -7.47 17.44
N GLU A 41 0.60 -6.76 18.33
CA GLU A 41 1.69 -5.86 17.96
C GLU A 41 2.95 -6.67 17.65
N ALA A 42 3.78 -6.19 16.72
CA ALA A 42 5.09 -6.78 16.45
C ALA A 42 5.99 -6.79 17.70
N THR A 43 6.68 -7.91 17.91
CA THR A 43 7.83 -8.00 18.83
C THR A 43 8.99 -7.14 18.32
N ASP A 44 9.98 -6.84 19.18
CA ASP A 44 11.14 -6.03 18.77
C ASP A 44 11.98 -6.71 17.67
N GLU A 45 12.05 -8.04 17.69
CA GLU A 45 12.65 -8.83 16.61
C GLU A 45 11.89 -8.63 15.29
N MET A 46 10.54 -8.64 15.33
CA MET A 46 9.73 -8.41 14.13
C MET A 46 9.81 -6.97 13.65
N LYS A 47 9.85 -5.98 14.55
CA LYS A 47 10.06 -4.57 14.21
C LYS A 47 11.41 -4.40 13.49
N THR A 48 12.47 -5.00 14.01
CA THR A 48 13.81 -5.02 13.40
C THR A 48 13.79 -5.69 12.03
N TYR A 49 13.17 -6.86 11.91
CA TYR A 49 13.01 -7.55 10.62
C TYR A 49 12.29 -6.68 9.58
N VAL A 50 11.13 -6.11 9.94
CA VAL A 50 10.34 -5.27 9.01
C VAL A 50 11.14 -4.03 8.62
N ASN A 51 11.89 -3.41 9.53
CA ASN A 51 12.76 -2.27 9.22
C ASN A 51 13.86 -2.66 8.21
N ASN A 52 14.54 -3.77 8.44
CA ASN A 52 15.63 -4.25 7.58
C ASN A 52 15.13 -4.62 6.17
N VAL A 53 14.00 -5.35 6.08
CA VAL A 53 13.34 -5.63 4.82
C VAL A 53 12.85 -4.33 4.16
N GLY A 54 12.30 -3.40 4.96
CA GLY A 54 11.86 -2.09 4.52
C GLY A 54 12.96 -1.29 3.82
N LYS A 55 14.20 -1.35 4.28
CA LYS A 55 15.35 -0.69 3.64
C LYS A 55 15.75 -1.24 2.27
N CYS A 56 15.15 -2.35 1.83
CA CYS A 56 15.47 -2.97 0.55
C CYS A 56 14.63 -2.40 -0.62
N GLY A 57 13.73 -1.46 -0.35
CA GLY A 57 12.91 -0.83 -1.38
C GLY A 57 13.38 0.59 -1.71
N HIS A 58 13.11 1.01 -2.93
CA HIS A 58 13.33 2.37 -3.44
C HIS A 58 12.06 2.85 -4.15
N CYS A 59 11.57 4.04 -3.80
CA CYS A 59 10.45 4.69 -4.48
C CYS A 59 10.88 5.09 -5.89
N ALA A 60 10.23 4.53 -6.91
CA ALA A 60 10.47 4.89 -8.30
C ALA A 60 9.43 5.87 -8.84
N PHE A 61 8.20 5.80 -8.31
CA PHE A 61 7.10 6.67 -8.70
C PHE A 61 6.06 6.70 -7.58
N ILE A 62 5.47 7.87 -7.35
CA ILE A 62 4.34 8.02 -6.44
C ILE A 62 3.43 9.12 -6.94
N VAL A 63 2.13 8.84 -6.96
CA VAL A 63 1.14 9.84 -7.38
C VAL A 63 -0.19 9.59 -6.70
N LYS A 64 -0.94 10.68 -6.53
CA LYS A 64 -2.36 10.64 -6.19
C LYS A 64 -3.17 11.42 -7.20
N LYS A 65 -4.32 10.86 -7.60
CA LYS A 65 -5.29 11.47 -8.51
C LYS A 65 -6.67 11.54 -7.86
N ASP A 66 -7.34 12.67 -8.00
CA ASP A 66 -8.78 12.76 -7.76
C ASP A 66 -9.51 12.38 -9.05
N LEU A 67 -10.40 11.39 -8.98
CA LEU A 67 -11.15 10.84 -10.12
C LEU A 67 -12.47 11.59 -10.38
N GLY A 68 -12.88 12.52 -9.52
CA GLY A 68 -14.13 13.27 -9.69
C GLY A 68 -14.46 14.21 -8.53
N GLU A 69 -15.51 15.01 -8.72
CA GLU A 69 -16.00 15.94 -7.71
C GLU A 69 -16.76 15.24 -6.57
N ARG A 70 -17.00 15.97 -5.46
CA ARG A 70 -17.67 15.39 -4.27
C ARG A 70 -19.08 14.83 -4.55
N LYS A 71 -19.76 15.29 -5.60
CA LYS A 71 -21.14 14.86 -5.94
C LYS A 71 -21.19 13.78 -7.03
N ASP A 72 -20.10 13.57 -7.77
CA ASP A 72 -20.01 12.57 -8.83
C ASP A 72 -19.62 11.21 -8.23
N TYR A 73 -20.60 10.47 -7.70
CA TYR A 73 -20.39 9.10 -7.25
C TYR A 73 -20.70 8.12 -8.38
N PHE A 74 -19.72 7.29 -8.77
CA PHE A 74 -19.85 6.22 -9.78
C PHE A 74 -20.57 6.64 -11.07
N SER A 75 -20.21 7.80 -11.60
CA SER A 75 -20.62 8.22 -12.92
C SER A 75 -19.69 7.64 -13.99
N GLY A 76 -20.16 7.54 -15.23
CA GLY A 76 -19.28 7.23 -16.37
C GLY A 76 -18.04 8.13 -16.43
N LYS A 77 -18.14 9.38 -15.93
CA LYS A 77 -17.03 10.33 -15.81
C LYS A 77 -15.91 9.86 -14.88
N ALA A 78 -16.22 9.27 -13.73
CA ALA A 78 -15.19 8.76 -12.81
C ALA A 78 -14.42 7.58 -13.42
N ILE A 79 -15.12 6.73 -14.18
CA ILE A 79 -14.51 5.60 -14.90
C ILE A 79 -13.64 6.12 -16.06
N MET A 80 -14.14 7.08 -16.83
CA MET A 80 -13.35 7.72 -17.89
C MET A 80 -12.10 8.41 -17.33
N ASN A 81 -12.22 9.15 -16.23
CA ASN A 81 -11.08 9.80 -15.58
C ASN A 81 -10.05 8.78 -15.06
N LEU A 82 -10.51 7.61 -14.58
CA LEU A 82 -9.63 6.51 -14.22
C LEU A 82 -8.84 6.01 -15.43
N PHE A 83 -9.50 5.70 -16.54
CA PHE A 83 -8.83 5.19 -17.75
C PHE A 83 -7.90 6.21 -18.37
N VAL A 84 -8.34 7.46 -18.53
CA VAL A 84 -7.49 8.55 -19.04
C VAL A 84 -6.23 8.68 -18.19
N PHE A 85 -6.36 8.64 -16.87
CA PHE A 85 -5.20 8.74 -15.99
C PHE A 85 -4.27 7.52 -16.06
N LEU A 86 -4.79 6.31 -16.24
CA LEU A 86 -3.97 5.12 -16.43
C LEU A 86 -3.24 5.16 -17.78
N ASP A 87 -3.91 5.62 -18.84
CA ASP A 87 -3.31 5.80 -20.16
C ASP A 87 -2.21 6.88 -20.13
N GLU A 88 -2.42 7.99 -19.41
CA GLU A 88 -1.40 9.02 -19.17
C GLU A 88 -0.14 8.42 -18.51
N ILE A 89 -0.32 7.65 -17.44
CA ILE A 89 0.78 6.99 -16.72
C ILE A 89 1.48 5.94 -17.59
N GLU A 90 0.74 5.23 -18.44
CA GLU A 90 1.31 4.24 -19.35
C GLU A 90 2.16 4.90 -20.43
N LEU A 91 1.73 6.03 -20.98
CA LEU A 91 2.52 6.79 -21.95
C LEU A 91 3.84 7.31 -21.35
N GLU A 92 3.90 7.50 -20.03
CA GLU A 92 5.12 7.82 -19.29
C GLU A 92 6.02 6.58 -19.02
N GLY A 93 5.60 5.38 -19.42
CA GLY A 93 6.35 4.13 -19.26
C GLY A 93 6.42 3.63 -17.82
N VAL A 94 5.55 4.11 -16.93
CA VAL A 94 5.60 3.75 -15.49
C VAL A 94 5.34 2.26 -15.29
N PHE A 95 4.53 1.62 -16.14
CA PHE A 95 4.16 0.22 -16.01
C PHE A 95 5.09 -0.76 -16.74
N ASP A 96 5.95 -0.30 -17.64
CA ASP A 96 6.72 -1.12 -18.59
C ASP A 96 7.47 -2.28 -17.92
N ASP A 97 8.25 -1.97 -16.89
CA ASP A 97 9.13 -2.91 -16.19
C ASP A 97 8.50 -3.55 -14.94
N VAL A 98 7.20 -3.36 -14.72
CA VAL A 98 6.51 -3.87 -13.52
C VAL A 98 6.26 -5.37 -13.62
N ASP A 99 6.72 -6.12 -12.62
CA ASP A 99 6.49 -7.57 -12.50
C ASP A 99 5.13 -7.89 -11.87
N VAL A 100 4.73 -7.08 -10.88
CA VAL A 100 3.55 -7.33 -10.05
C VAL A 100 2.78 -6.04 -9.78
N ILE A 101 1.47 -6.09 -10.02
CA ILE A 101 0.53 -5.04 -9.67
C ILE A 101 -0.31 -5.51 -8.49
N VAL A 102 -0.22 -4.79 -7.38
CA VAL A 102 -0.90 -5.06 -6.12
C VAL A 102 -1.99 -4.00 -5.95
N VAL A 103 -3.25 -4.41 -6.00
CA VAL A 103 -4.41 -3.53 -5.84
C VAL A 103 -5.08 -3.83 -4.50
N GLU A 104 -5.35 -2.81 -3.68
CA GLU A 104 -6.09 -3.02 -2.43
C GLU A 104 -7.49 -3.58 -2.73
N ARG A 105 -7.81 -4.72 -2.11
CA ARG A 105 -9.13 -5.33 -2.20
C ARG A 105 -10.13 -4.51 -1.38
N GLN A 106 -11.07 -3.88 -2.08
CA GLN A 106 -12.19 -3.18 -1.48
C GLN A 106 -13.16 -4.16 -0.80
N LEU A 107 -13.72 -3.73 0.33
CA LEU A 107 -14.74 -4.49 1.05
C LEU A 107 -16.09 -4.32 0.35
N THR A 108 -16.87 -5.41 0.28
CA THR A 108 -18.17 -5.46 -0.43
C THR A 108 -19.21 -4.45 0.05
N LYS A 109 -19.01 -3.85 1.24
CA LYS A 109 -19.88 -2.78 1.77
C LYS A 109 -19.83 -1.49 0.94
N ASN A 110 -18.79 -1.28 0.14
CA ASN A 110 -18.66 -0.12 -0.74
C ASN A 110 -18.71 -0.56 -2.21
N GLY A 111 -19.92 -0.66 -2.77
CA GLY A 111 -20.13 -1.15 -4.13
C GLY A 111 -19.44 -0.30 -5.20
N ILE A 112 -19.31 1.01 -4.97
CA ILE A 112 -18.66 1.94 -5.91
C ILE A 112 -17.16 1.71 -5.95
N ALA A 113 -16.48 1.73 -4.80
CA ALA A 113 -15.04 1.47 -4.75
C ALA A 113 -14.73 0.05 -5.24
N THR A 114 -15.60 -0.90 -4.97
CA THR A 114 -15.52 -2.27 -5.51
C THR A 114 -15.63 -2.28 -7.04
N GLY A 115 -16.57 -1.53 -7.61
CA GLY A 115 -16.70 -1.39 -9.07
C GLY A 115 -15.46 -0.77 -9.71
N LEU A 116 -14.98 0.35 -9.16
CA LEU A 116 -13.75 1.01 -9.64
C LEU A 116 -12.52 0.10 -9.54
N MET A 117 -12.40 -0.69 -8.47
CA MET A 117 -11.34 -1.72 -8.33
C MET A 117 -11.40 -2.75 -9.46
N TYR A 118 -12.59 -3.22 -9.86
CA TYR A 118 -12.72 -4.15 -10.98
C TYR A 118 -12.46 -3.49 -12.34
N TYR A 119 -12.85 -2.22 -12.54
CA TYR A 119 -12.49 -1.49 -13.75
C TYR A 119 -10.97 -1.28 -13.86
N LEU A 120 -10.31 -0.90 -12.77
CA LEU A 120 -8.85 -0.82 -12.68
C LEU A 120 -8.20 -2.16 -13.02
N GLN A 121 -8.67 -3.26 -12.42
CA GLN A 121 -8.17 -4.60 -12.72
C GLN A 121 -8.37 -4.94 -14.20
N SER A 122 -9.53 -4.62 -14.76
CA SER A 122 -9.88 -4.92 -16.15
C SER A 122 -8.98 -4.15 -17.12
N TRP A 123 -8.67 -2.89 -16.84
CA TRP A 123 -7.74 -2.09 -17.64
C TRP A 123 -6.38 -2.79 -17.73
N PHE A 124 -5.78 -3.19 -16.60
CA PHE A 124 -4.50 -3.90 -16.60
C PHE A 124 -4.56 -5.24 -17.34
N MET A 125 -5.67 -5.98 -17.21
CA MET A 125 -5.85 -7.25 -17.93
C MET A 125 -5.99 -7.05 -19.44
N ILE A 126 -6.62 -5.96 -19.89
CA ILE A 126 -6.74 -5.63 -21.30
C ILE A 126 -5.37 -5.23 -21.87
N GLN A 127 -4.61 -4.39 -21.17
CA GLN A 127 -3.31 -3.91 -21.64
C GLN A 127 -2.23 -4.99 -21.64
N TYR A 128 -2.15 -5.80 -20.58
CA TYR A 128 -1.03 -6.72 -20.36
C TYR A 128 -1.43 -8.20 -20.37
N GLY A 129 -2.70 -8.53 -20.59
CA GLY A 129 -3.17 -9.92 -20.56
C GLY A 129 -2.75 -10.64 -19.27
N LEU A 130 -1.96 -11.71 -19.43
CA LEU A 130 -1.41 -12.50 -18.34
C LEU A 130 0.08 -12.23 -18.08
N PHE A 131 0.70 -11.30 -18.80
CA PHE A 131 2.13 -11.01 -18.70
C PHE A 131 2.48 -10.40 -17.34
N LYS A 132 1.66 -9.48 -16.84
CA LYS A 132 1.84 -8.86 -15.52
C LYS A 132 0.92 -9.50 -14.49
N LYS A 133 1.46 -9.82 -13.32
CA LYS A 133 0.68 -10.47 -12.24
C LYS A 133 -0.12 -9.43 -11.48
N ILE A 134 -1.45 -9.49 -11.59
CA ILE A 134 -2.36 -8.60 -10.85
C ILE A 134 -2.89 -9.32 -9.59
N ILE A 135 -2.79 -8.67 -8.43
CA ILE A 135 -3.14 -9.25 -7.13
C ILE A 135 -4.10 -8.33 -6.40
N LEU A 136 -5.29 -8.84 -6.06
CA LEU A 136 -6.20 -8.17 -5.12
C LEU A 136 -5.76 -8.45 -3.68
N PHE A 137 -5.09 -7.48 -3.07
CA PHE A 137 -4.46 -7.60 -1.76
C PHE A 137 -5.42 -7.28 -0.62
N PRO A 138 -5.61 -8.18 0.37
CA PRO A 138 -6.53 -7.90 1.48
C PRO A 138 -6.11 -6.67 2.30
N ALA A 139 -6.98 -5.67 2.40
CA ALA A 139 -6.72 -4.40 3.12
C ALA A 139 -6.22 -4.58 4.57
N LYS A 140 -6.61 -5.67 5.25
CA LYS A 140 -6.15 -5.97 6.61
C LYS A 140 -4.65 -6.30 6.70
N ASN A 141 -4.03 -6.72 5.60
CA ASN A 141 -2.66 -7.23 5.62
C ASN A 141 -1.63 -6.11 5.78
N LYS A 142 -1.88 -4.91 5.22
CA LYS A 142 -0.95 -3.77 5.30
C LYS A 142 -0.61 -3.37 6.74
N THR A 143 -1.55 -3.52 7.66
CA THR A 143 -1.31 -3.24 9.09
C THR A 143 -0.90 -4.50 9.87
N ARG A 144 -1.54 -5.65 9.62
CA ARG A 144 -1.27 -6.90 10.36
C ARG A 144 0.13 -7.46 10.10
N VAL A 145 0.56 -7.48 8.84
CA VAL A 145 1.88 -8.03 8.48
C VAL A 145 2.98 -7.18 9.09
N LEU A 146 2.81 -5.85 9.07
CA LEU A 146 3.78 -4.90 9.59
C LEU A 146 3.73 -4.74 11.12
N GLY A 147 2.80 -5.40 11.80
CA GLY A 147 2.76 -5.48 13.26
C GLY A 147 2.05 -4.34 13.97
N ALA A 148 1.04 -3.73 13.34
CA ALA A 148 0.17 -2.79 14.02
C ALA A 148 -0.58 -3.49 15.18
N PRO A 149 -0.67 -2.87 16.37
CA PRO A 149 -1.48 -3.40 17.46
C PRO A 149 -2.91 -3.68 17.00
N LEU A 150 -3.47 -4.83 17.38
CA LEU A 150 -4.88 -5.16 17.14
C LEU A 150 -5.76 -4.77 18.32
N LYS A 151 -5.14 -4.67 19.49
CA LYS A 151 -5.75 -4.33 20.75
C LYS A 151 -4.85 -3.36 21.51
N GLN A 152 -5.45 -2.56 22.38
CA GLN A 152 -4.77 -1.70 23.34
C GLN A 152 -5.52 -1.77 24.67
N GLU A 153 -4.84 -1.46 25.77
CA GLU A 153 -5.49 -1.28 27.06
C GLU A 153 -6.07 0.13 27.13
N ASP A 154 -7.29 0.26 27.66
CA ASP A 154 -7.86 1.55 28.02
C ASP A 154 -7.31 2.04 29.37
N ASP A 155 -7.73 3.23 29.79
CA ASP A 155 -7.28 3.85 31.06
C ASP A 155 -7.63 3.00 32.29
N ASN A 156 -8.53 2.03 32.17
CA ASN A 156 -8.95 1.11 33.24
C ASN A 156 -8.26 -0.27 33.11
N GLY A 157 -7.27 -0.42 32.23
CA GLY A 157 -6.58 -1.69 31.98
C GLY A 157 -7.40 -2.71 31.19
N LYS A 158 -8.55 -2.33 30.63
CA LYS A 158 -9.39 -3.22 29.82
C LYS A 158 -8.87 -3.26 28.39
N VAL A 159 -8.65 -4.48 27.90
CA VAL A 159 -8.19 -4.70 26.53
C VAL A 159 -9.33 -4.45 25.52
N ILE A 160 -9.20 -3.40 24.71
CA ILE A 160 -10.13 -3.01 23.65
C ILE A 160 -9.50 -3.19 22.26
N ARG A 161 -10.33 -3.36 21.22
CA ARG A 161 -9.86 -3.43 19.83
C ARG A 161 -9.51 -2.02 19.35
N VAL A 162 -8.40 -1.88 18.63
CA VAL A 162 -8.06 -0.60 18.01
C VAL A 162 -9.07 -0.22 16.91
N ASP A 163 -9.38 1.05 16.81
CA ASP A 163 -10.33 1.57 15.83
C ASP A 163 -9.69 1.84 14.46
N LYS A 164 -10.48 2.40 13.53
CA LYS A 164 -10.01 2.74 12.18
C LYS A 164 -9.04 3.93 12.20
N ALA A 165 -9.27 4.92 13.07
CA ALA A 165 -8.45 6.13 13.13
C ALA A 165 -7.03 5.83 13.62
N PHE A 166 -6.91 4.98 14.65
CA PHE A 166 -5.64 4.47 15.14
C PHE A 166 -4.85 3.78 14.03
N ARG A 167 -5.48 2.86 13.29
CA ARG A 167 -4.81 2.13 12.20
C ARG A 167 -4.30 3.05 11.10
N LYS A 168 -5.05 4.10 10.75
CA LYS A 168 -4.62 5.12 9.79
C LYS A 168 -3.40 5.88 10.28
N LYS A 169 -3.46 6.42 11.51
CA LYS A 169 -2.34 7.12 12.13
C LYS A 169 -1.10 6.23 12.21
N TRP A 170 -1.27 4.96 12.57
CA TRP A 170 -0.20 3.97 12.62
C TRP A 170 0.41 3.72 11.24
N SER A 171 -0.41 3.51 10.20
CA SER A 171 0.04 3.31 8.82
C SER A 171 0.88 4.49 8.32
N THR A 172 0.39 5.71 8.56
CA THR A 172 1.07 6.96 8.21
C THR A 172 2.41 7.13 8.92
N LEU A 173 2.47 6.87 10.24
CA LEU A 173 3.73 6.88 10.98
C LEU A 173 4.70 5.80 10.46
N ARG A 174 4.18 4.61 10.15
CA ARG A 174 5.00 3.51 9.67
C ARG A 174 5.60 3.80 8.31
N ALA A 175 4.83 4.37 7.38
CA ALA A 175 5.33 4.79 6.08
C ALA A 175 6.45 5.84 6.22
N TYR A 176 6.24 6.87 7.06
CA TYR A 176 7.26 7.88 7.35
C TYR A 176 8.57 7.25 7.84
N GLN A 177 8.51 6.37 8.85
CA GLN A 177 9.69 5.68 9.37
C GLN A 177 10.43 4.86 8.31
N ILE A 178 9.71 4.17 7.42
CA ILE A 178 10.34 3.39 6.35
C ILE A 178 11.05 4.30 5.35
N LEU A 179 10.44 5.43 4.99
CA LEU A 179 11.05 6.40 4.08
C LEU A 179 12.28 7.06 4.71
N GLU A 180 12.24 7.39 6.00
CA GLU A 180 13.43 7.91 6.70
C GLU A 180 14.56 6.88 6.76
N LEU A 181 14.24 5.61 7.01
CA LEU A 181 15.22 4.53 6.98
C LEU A 181 15.85 4.31 5.59
N ARG A 182 15.18 4.78 4.53
CA ARG A 182 15.65 4.76 3.13
C ARG A 182 16.34 6.07 2.71
N ASP A 183 16.34 7.08 3.58
CA ASP A 183 16.75 8.45 3.27
C ASP A 183 16.00 9.05 2.04
N ASP A 184 14.71 8.74 1.92
CA ASP A 184 13.87 9.15 0.78
C ASP A 184 13.17 10.50 1.06
N GLN A 185 13.98 11.56 1.14
CA GLN A 185 13.50 12.91 1.48
C GLN A 185 12.51 13.46 0.44
N THR A 186 12.68 13.10 -0.84
CA THR A 186 11.78 13.51 -1.92
C THR A 186 10.38 12.96 -1.71
N THR A 187 10.24 11.66 -1.43
CA THR A 187 8.94 11.04 -1.18
C THR A 187 8.33 11.53 0.13
N ILE A 188 9.16 11.76 1.17
CA ILE A 188 8.70 12.36 2.43
C ILE A 188 8.09 13.73 2.17
N LYS A 189 8.79 14.61 1.47
CA LYS A 189 8.30 15.96 1.13
C LYS A 189 6.98 15.89 0.35
N TYR A 190 6.92 15.07 -0.69
CA TYR A 190 5.72 14.89 -1.50
C TYR A 190 4.50 14.48 -0.67
N ILE A 191 4.64 13.51 0.25
CA ILE A 191 3.53 12.98 1.04
C ILE A 191 3.16 13.89 2.21
N PHE A 192 4.16 14.30 2.99
CA PHE A 192 3.94 14.88 4.33
C PHE A 192 3.91 16.40 4.34
N GLU A 193 4.44 17.05 3.30
CA GLU A 193 4.40 18.51 3.13
C GLU A 193 3.41 18.90 2.02
N GLU A 194 3.62 18.42 0.80
CA GLU A 194 2.85 18.83 -0.39
C GLU A 194 1.45 18.22 -0.41
N ASN A 195 1.32 16.96 -0.01
CA ASN A 195 0.05 16.22 0.03
C ASN A 195 -0.44 15.91 1.45
N LYS A 196 -0.13 16.75 2.43
CA LYS A 196 -0.41 16.54 3.86
C LYS A 196 -1.85 16.11 4.18
N SER A 197 -2.84 16.61 3.44
CA SER A 197 -4.27 16.28 3.62
C SER A 197 -4.65 14.86 3.16
N LYS A 198 -3.77 14.21 2.39
CA LYS A 198 -3.93 12.89 1.76
C LYS A 198 -2.83 11.90 2.15
N LYS A 199 -2.00 12.26 3.13
CA LYS A 199 -0.89 11.42 3.59
C LYS A 199 -1.32 10.01 3.98
N ASP A 200 -2.53 9.82 4.50
CA ASP A 200 -3.04 8.49 4.85
C ASP A 200 -3.21 7.60 3.60
N ASP A 201 -3.79 8.14 2.52
CA ASP A 201 -4.04 7.39 1.27
C ASP A 201 -2.72 7.06 0.55
N LEU A 202 -1.72 7.95 0.63
CA LEU A 202 -0.38 7.74 0.06
C LEU A 202 0.49 6.82 0.93
N SER A 203 0.33 6.85 2.25
CA SER A 203 1.04 5.94 3.17
C SER A 203 0.53 4.51 3.06
N ASP A 204 -0.75 4.33 2.75
CA ASP A 204 -1.36 3.01 2.61
C ASP A 204 -0.78 2.22 1.42
N VAL A 205 -0.45 2.86 0.30
CA VAL A 205 0.18 2.18 -0.83
C VAL A 205 1.63 1.75 -0.54
N ILE A 206 2.37 2.50 0.28
CA ILE A 206 3.73 2.12 0.74
C ILE A 206 3.67 0.95 1.72
N THR A 207 2.79 1.01 2.72
CA THR A 207 2.65 -0.08 3.69
C THR A 207 2.08 -1.35 3.04
N GLN A 208 1.20 -1.22 2.04
CA GLN A 208 0.74 -2.34 1.22
C GLN A 208 1.89 -2.99 0.43
N ALA A 209 2.74 -2.20 -0.24
CA ALA A 209 3.91 -2.69 -0.96
C ALA A 209 4.85 -3.50 -0.05
N LEU A 210 5.22 -2.92 1.10
CA LEU A 210 6.09 -3.58 2.07
C LEU A 210 5.46 -4.86 2.64
N ALA A 211 4.16 -4.82 2.99
CA ALA A 211 3.46 -5.99 3.48
C ALA A 211 3.39 -7.11 2.43
N TYR A 212 3.21 -6.76 1.16
CA TYR A 212 3.25 -7.72 0.06
C TYR A 212 4.64 -8.37 -0.06
N ASN A 213 5.71 -7.58 -0.06
CA ASN A 213 7.09 -8.08 -0.15
C ASN A 213 7.42 -9.03 1.01
N ILE A 214 7.04 -8.69 2.24
CA ILE A 214 7.21 -9.58 3.39
C ILE A 214 6.46 -10.90 3.21
N LEU A 215 5.21 -10.86 2.75
CA LEU A 215 4.43 -12.09 2.50
C LEU A 215 5.00 -12.93 1.35
N LYS A 216 5.58 -12.29 0.32
CA LYS A 216 6.26 -12.98 -0.78
C LYS A 216 7.49 -13.72 -0.25
N LEU A 217 8.30 -13.08 0.58
CA LEU A 217 9.49 -13.68 1.20
C LEU A 217 9.15 -14.87 2.10
N LYS A 218 8.00 -14.88 2.80
CA LYS A 218 7.55 -16.01 3.64
C LYS A 218 7.20 -17.28 2.86
N LYS A 219 6.91 -17.16 1.57
CA LYS A 219 6.50 -18.29 0.72
C LYS A 219 7.67 -18.93 -0.03
N ILE A 220 8.86 -18.33 0.07
CA ILE A 220 10.13 -18.84 -0.44
C ILE A 220 10.82 -19.59 0.69
#